data_AF-A0A368JJ59-F1
#
_entry.id   AF-A0A368JJ59-F1
#
_cell.length_a   1.000
_cell.length_b   1.000
_cell.length_c   1.000
_cell.angle_alpha   90.00
_cell.angle_beta   90.00
_cell.angle_gamma   90.00
#
_symmetry.space_group_name_H-M   'P 1'
#
loop_
_entity.id
_entity.type
_entity.pdbx_description
1 polymer ?
#
loop_
_entity_poly.entity_id
_entity_poly.type
_entity_poly.pdbx_seq_one_letter_code
_entity_poly.pdbx_strand_id
1 'polypeptide(L)' 'MNRRELSKMIEFHESRLAHILHLLDHLYYQIEEEGTEKEWVSRLTREKKILAWLREQKADDE' A
#
# COMPACT_ATOMS: atom_id res chain seq x y z
N MET A 1 -8.28 -15.37 10.93
CA MET A 1 -9.10 -14.46 10.09
C MET A 1 -9.79 -15.31 9.05
N ASN A 2 -11.06 -15.06 8.69
CA ASN A 2 -11.67 -15.89 7.64
C ASN A 2 -11.21 -15.42 6.24
N ARG A 3 -11.22 -16.34 5.25
CA ARG A 3 -10.75 -16.07 3.87
C ARG A 3 -11.41 -14.84 3.22
N ARG A 4 -12.65 -14.52 3.62
CA ARG A 4 -13.41 -13.36 3.14
C ARG A 4 -12.89 -12.05 3.74
N GLU A 5 -12.57 -12.03 5.03
CA GLU A 5 -11.94 -10.89 5.71
C GLU A 5 -10.54 -10.63 5.16
N LEU A 6 -9.75 -11.69 4.94
CA LEU A 6 -8.42 -11.58 4.36
C LEU A 6 -8.46 -10.96 2.96
N SER A 7 -9.40 -11.40 2.12
CA SER A 7 -9.58 -10.84 0.77
C SER A 7 -9.99 -9.36 0.81
N LYS A 8 -10.91 -8.99 1.71
CA LYS A 8 -11.30 -7.57 1.90
C LYS A 8 -10.13 -6.69 2.36
N MET A 9 -9.28 -7.21 3.25
CA MET A 9 -8.10 -6.47 3.70
C MET A 9 -7.09 -6.30 2.56
N ILE A 10 -6.88 -7.32 1.74
CA ILE A 10 -6.03 -7.22 0.55
C ILE A 10 -6.56 -6.13 -0.39
N GLU A 11 -7.84 -6.19 -0.76
CA GLU A 11 -8.48 -5.19 -1.65
C GLU A 11 -8.36 -3.75 -1.09
N PHE A 12 -8.53 -3.59 0.23
CA PHE A 12 -8.37 -2.30 0.90
C PHE A 12 -6.95 -1.75 0.77
N HIS A 13 -5.94 -2.57 1.04
CA HIS A 13 -4.54 -2.15 0.96
C HIS A 13 -4.07 -1.96 -0.49
N GLU A 14 -4.61 -2.71 -1.45
CA GLU A 14 -4.39 -2.48 -2.89
C GLU A 14 -4.96 -1.13 -3.33
N SER A 15 -6.18 -0.80 -2.89
CA SER A 15 -6.82 0.49 -3.18
C SER A 15 -6.03 1.66 -2.59
N ARG A 16 -5.53 1.51 -1.35
CA ARG A 16 -4.65 2.51 -0.73
C ARG A 16 -3.34 2.68 -1.47
N LEU A 17 -2.70 1.57 -1.87
CA LEU A 17 -1.46 1.62 -2.64
C LEU A 17 -1.66 2.32 -3.99
N ALA A 18 -2.73 2.00 -4.70
CA ALA A 18 -3.09 2.66 -5.96
C ALA A 18 -3.31 4.18 -5.77
N HIS A 19 -4.02 4.56 -4.71
CA HIS A 19 -4.25 5.96 -4.39
C HIS A 19 -2.94 6.72 -4.07
N ILE A 20 -2.02 6.11 -3.31
CA ILE A 20 -0.71 6.72 -3.01
C ILE A 20 0.09 6.91 -4.29
N LEU A 21 0.11 5.92 -5.19
CA LEU A 21 0.80 6.03 -6.48
C LEU A 21 0.21 7.15 -7.34
N HIS A 22 -1.11 7.26 -7.39
CA HIS A 22 -1.78 8.35 -8.10
C HIS A 22 -1.42 9.71 -7.50
N LEU A 23 -1.39 9.86 -6.17
CA LEU A 23 -1.00 11.13 -5.55
C LEU A 23 0.45 11.50 -5.85
N LEU A 24 1.36 10.53 -5.85
CA LEU A 24 2.77 10.75 -6.19
C LEU A 24 2.94 11.25 -7.63
N ASP A 25 2.19 10.67 -8.56
CA ASP A 25 2.22 11.07 -9.97
C ASP A 25 1.74 12.51 -10.16
N HIS A 26 0.67 12.89 -9.44
CA HIS A 26 0.08 14.23 -9.55
C HIS A 26 0.80 15.32 -8.74
N LEU A 27 1.42 14.96 -7.62
CA LEU A 27 2.02 15.89 -6.66
C LEU A 27 3.54 15.82 -6.65
N TYR A 28 4.18 15.18 -7.64
CA TYR A 28 5.62 14.96 -7.66
C TYR A 28 6.42 16.22 -7.32
N TYR A 29 6.17 17.32 -8.04
CA TYR A 29 6.90 18.59 -7.84
C TYR A 29 6.63 19.22 -6.47
N GLN A 30 5.41 19.12 -5.95
CA GLN A 30 5.07 19.63 -4.62
C GLN A 30 5.77 18.82 -3.52
N ILE A 31 5.86 17.50 -3.70
CA ILE A 31 6.54 16.61 -2.76
C ILE A 31 8.04 16.91 -2.72
N GLU A 32 8.64 17.19 -3.88
CA GLU A 32 10.05 17.63 -4.01
C GLU A 32 10.27 19.01 -3.37
N GLU A 33 9.38 19.97 -3.62
CA GLU A 33 9.45 21.32 -3.04
C GLU A 33 9.29 21.30 -1.51
N GLU A 34 8.40 20.46 -0.98
CA GLU A 34 8.17 20.29 0.46
C GLU A 34 9.22 19.39 1.14
N GLY A 35 10.05 18.67 0.38
CA GLY A 35 11.07 17.75 0.91
C GLY A 35 10.47 16.55 1.67
N THR A 36 9.29 16.09 1.25
CA THR A 36 8.54 15.01 1.94
C THR A 36 8.71 13.62 1.31
N GLU A 37 9.64 13.44 0.37
CA GLU A 37 9.84 12.21 -0.39
C GLU A 37 10.04 10.99 0.52
N LYS A 38 10.80 11.17 1.61
CA LYS A 38 11.07 10.09 2.58
C LYS A 38 9.80 9.59 3.27
N GLU A 39 8.85 10.48 3.54
CA GLU A 39 7.55 10.11 4.10
C GLU A 39 6.76 9.26 3.11
N TRP A 40 6.70 9.69 1.85
CA TRP A 40 6.01 8.98 0.78
C TRP A 40 6.62 7.61 0.49
N VAL A 41 7.95 7.50 0.46
CA VAL A 41 8.66 6.22 0.36
C VAL A 41 8.30 5.31 1.53
N SER A 42 8.23 5.85 2.75
CA SER A 42 7.84 5.09 3.94
C SER A 42 6.39 4.60 3.86
N ARG A 43 5.46 5.46 3.41
CA ARG A 43 4.05 5.11 3.18
C ARG A 43 3.91 3.99 2.15
N LEU A 44 4.56 4.11 0.98
CA LEU A 44 4.57 3.08 -0.05
C LEU A 44 5.14 1.74 0.46
N THR A 45 6.27 1.80 1.15
CA THR A 45 6.93 0.60 1.69
C THR A 45 6.05 -0.12 2.68
N ARG A 46 5.35 0.63 3.55
CA ARG A 46 4.40 0.07 4.51
C ARG A 46 3.27 -0.70 3.82
N GLU A 47 2.59 -0.09 2.85
CA GLU A 47 1.47 -0.75 2.16
C GLU A 47 1.94 -2.00 1.40
N LYS A 48 3.11 -1.95 0.74
CA LYS A 48 3.70 -3.12 0.08
C LYS A 48 4.01 -4.26 1.05
N LYS A 49 4.57 -3.96 2.23
CA LYS A 49 4.85 -4.97 3.27
C LYS A 49 3.58 -5.61 3.80
N ILE A 50 2.55 -4.82 4.06
CA ILE A 50 1.25 -5.34 4.53
C ILE A 50 0.65 -6.27 3.46
N LEU A 51 0.66 -5.86 2.20
CA LEU A 51 0.15 -6.70 1.11
C LEU A 51 0.93 -8.01 0.94
N ALA A 52 2.25 -7.98 1.05
CA ALA A 52 3.07 -9.18 1.02
C ALA A 52 2.67 -10.15 2.13
N TRP A 53 2.59 -9.65 3.37
CA TRP A 53 2.18 -10.45 4.53
C TRP A 53 0.76 -11.03 4.41
N LEU A 54 -0.21 -10.24 3.93
CA LEU A 54 -1.59 -10.72 3.71
C LEU A 54 -1.65 -11.80 2.62
N ARG A 55 -0.85 -11.66 1.56
CA ARG A 55 -0.80 -12.65 0.47
C ARG A 55 -0.13 -13.94 0.90
N GLU A 56 0.92 -13.87 1.72
CA GLU A 56 1.55 -15.05 2.35
C GLU A 56 0.53 -15.79 3.23
N GLN A 57 -0.16 -15.08 4.14
CA GLN A 57 -1.23 -15.66 4.97
C GLN A 57 -2.32 -16.36 4.14
N LYS A 58 -2.67 -15.80 2.97
CA LYS A 58 -3.69 -16.37 2.08
C LYS A 58 -3.21 -17.64 1.40
N ALA A 59 -1.93 -17.71 1.06
CA ALA A 59 -1.30 -18.88 0.43
C ALA A 59 -1.11 -20.02 1.44
N ASP A 60 -0.81 -19.71 2.70
CA ASP A 60 -0.71 -20.71 3.78
C ASP A 60 -2.07 -21.30 4.18
N ASP A 61 -3.17 -20.55 3.94
CA ASP A 61 -4.55 -20.99 4.14
C ASP A 61 -5.13 -21.82 2.96
N GLU A 62 -4.40 -21.97 1.84
CA GLU A 62 -4.78 -22.77 0.64
C GLU A 62 -4.20 -24.19 0.63
#